data_AF-A0A0C1GSP0-F1
#
_entry.id   AF-A0A0C1GSP0-F1
#
_cell.length_a   1.000
_cell.length_b   1.000
_cell.length_c   1.000
_cell.angle_alpha   90.00
_cell.angle_beta   90.00
_cell.angle_gamma   90.00
#
_symmetry.space_group_name_H-M   'P 1'
#
loop_
_entity.id
_entity.type
_entity.pdbx_description
1 polymer ?
#
loop_
_entity_poly.entity_id
_entity_poly.type
_entity_poly.pdbx_seq_one_letter_code
_entity_poly.pdbx_strand_id
1 'polypeptide(L)'
;GGGGGNGGLAVAATAGASALFSGNVSVGIGGQAGSAGDGGLVQVYTNADVATTGTNSSGIIAQSVGGGGGNGGGSIAAGISASGGAAVGINVGVGGDGGGAGIGGNVTLVAGGNSIETSGAFSSGVVAQSVGGGGGNGGYAVGASADIAGGAAGSVSVGLGGKAGGGGAGGTVTAQVDADVTSRGDDSGAVVVQSIGGGGGNGGFSVAAGLAAGGAGAGTVDVGLGGDGGSGGIGGTVTGVRVNGNVRTEGARSTGVLVQSIGGGGGNGGFNVTAGVAAAGAGAGSIGVGLGGDGATGGNGGVVEGQVAGNVTTLSDSSSGVVFQSIGGGGGNGGFNVTAGIAGAGAGGGAVTVGLGGGGSGGGIGNSVTGRVTGTVSTGGSDSTAILAQSVGGGGGNGGFNVSASLAGAGVASGAVSVGLGG
;
A
#
# COMPACT_ATOMS: atom_id res chain seq x y z
N GLY A 1 -6.19 8.79 -15.91
CA GLY A 1 -4.77 9.09 -15.73
C GLY A 1 -3.90 8.06 -16.43
N GLY A 2 -2.69 8.48 -16.83
CA GLY A 2 -1.61 7.54 -17.16
C GLY A 2 -0.88 7.11 -15.89
N GLY A 3 -0.35 5.89 -15.85
CA GLY A 3 0.43 5.39 -14.71
C GLY A 3 1.78 6.10 -14.56
N GLY A 4 2.30 6.09 -13.33
CA GLY A 4 3.63 6.63 -13.02
C GLY A 4 4.76 5.75 -13.56
N GLY A 5 5.87 6.36 -13.96
CA GLY A 5 7.06 5.64 -14.43
C GLY A 5 7.79 4.93 -13.29
N ASN A 6 8.29 3.72 -13.51
CA ASN A 6 9.12 3.02 -12.52
C ASN A 6 10.54 3.60 -12.46
N GLY A 7 11.13 3.62 -11.27
CA GLY A 7 12.51 4.00 -11.04
C GLY A 7 13.51 2.93 -11.51
N GLY A 8 14.70 3.37 -11.92
CA GLY A 8 15.77 2.46 -12.36
C GLY A 8 16.46 1.72 -11.20
N LEU A 9 16.82 0.46 -11.41
CA LEU A 9 17.66 -0.31 -10.48
C LEU A 9 19.11 0.22 -10.50
N ALA A 10 19.68 0.50 -9.34
CA ALA A 10 21.11 0.76 -9.19
C ALA A 10 21.85 -0.45 -8.62
N VAL A 11 22.96 -0.84 -9.26
CA VAL A 11 23.86 -1.90 -8.78
C VAL A 11 25.28 -1.36 -8.72
N ALA A 12 25.93 -1.48 -7.57
CA ALA A 12 27.34 -1.18 -7.38
C ALA A 12 28.08 -2.40 -6.78
N ALA A 13 29.27 -2.68 -7.31
CA ALA A 13 30.10 -3.81 -6.92
C ALA A 13 31.58 -3.39 -6.89
N THR A 14 32.36 -3.74 -5.87
CA THR A 14 33.78 -3.33 -5.78
C THR A 14 34.63 -4.33 -5.01
N ALA A 15 35.75 -4.79 -5.56
CA ALA A 15 36.64 -5.76 -4.91
C ALA A 15 38.10 -5.28 -4.86
N GLY A 16 38.82 -5.63 -3.79
CA GLY A 16 40.24 -5.31 -3.61
C GLY A 16 41.03 -6.47 -2.97
N ALA A 17 42.33 -6.52 -3.26
CA ALA A 17 43.28 -7.40 -2.58
C ALA A 17 44.71 -6.83 -2.64
N SER A 18 45.51 -6.96 -1.56
CA SER A 18 46.97 -6.73 -1.63
C SER A 18 47.75 -7.42 -0.51
N ALA A 19 49.09 -7.38 -0.58
CA ALA A 19 49.95 -7.93 0.46
C ALA A 19 49.88 -7.19 1.82
N LEU A 20 49.45 -5.92 1.84
CA LEU A 20 49.54 -5.05 3.03
C LEU A 20 48.22 -4.38 3.41
N PHE A 21 47.52 -3.76 2.44
CA PHE A 21 46.25 -3.08 2.66
C PHE A 21 45.23 -3.28 1.53
N SER A 22 43.95 -3.47 1.84
CA SER A 22 42.86 -3.51 0.84
C SER A 22 41.68 -2.63 1.24
N GLY A 23 41.07 -1.98 0.25
CA GLY A 23 39.91 -1.10 0.39
C GLY A 23 38.87 -1.33 -0.70
N ASN A 24 37.58 -1.41 -0.35
CA ASN A 24 36.46 -1.37 -1.31
C ASN A 24 35.37 -0.39 -0.88
N VAL A 25 34.81 0.39 -1.81
CA VAL A 25 33.62 1.21 -1.58
C VAL A 25 32.69 1.13 -2.79
N SER A 26 31.43 0.72 -2.58
CA SER A 26 30.40 0.76 -3.63
C SER A 26 29.12 1.43 -3.14
N VAL A 27 28.42 2.19 -4.01
CA VAL A 27 27.20 2.90 -3.63
C VAL A 27 26.14 2.79 -4.73
N GLY A 28 24.95 2.31 -4.38
CA GLY A 28 23.79 2.18 -5.27
C GLY A 28 22.61 3.00 -4.75
N ILE A 29 22.06 3.88 -5.57
CA ILE A 29 20.86 4.67 -5.24
C ILE A 29 19.82 4.39 -6.31
N GLY A 30 18.74 3.72 -5.93
CA GLY A 30 17.64 3.40 -6.82
C GLY A 30 16.97 4.67 -7.33
N GLY A 31 16.61 4.67 -8.61
CA GLY A 31 15.94 5.80 -9.24
C GLY A 31 14.59 6.06 -8.59
N GLN A 32 14.23 7.34 -8.47
CA GLN A 32 12.88 7.73 -8.04
C GLN A 32 11.83 7.32 -9.06
N ALA A 33 10.64 6.95 -8.59
CA ALA A 33 9.48 6.75 -9.45
C ALA A 33 8.87 8.09 -9.91
N GLY A 34 8.18 8.06 -11.06
CA GLY A 34 7.31 9.14 -11.48
C GLY A 34 5.94 9.05 -10.80
N SER A 35 5.38 10.21 -10.41
CA SER A 35 3.97 10.33 -10.07
C SER A 35 3.09 10.00 -11.29
N ALA A 36 1.87 9.54 -11.03
CA ALA A 36 0.89 9.26 -12.06
C ALA A 36 0.07 10.51 -12.44
N GLY A 37 -0.60 10.46 -13.60
CA GLY A 37 -1.52 11.51 -14.04
C GLY A 37 -2.93 11.31 -13.50
N ASP A 38 -3.66 12.41 -13.30
CA ASP A 38 -5.04 12.40 -12.78
C ASP A 38 -6.08 11.83 -13.77
N GLY A 39 -7.26 11.52 -13.26
CA GLY A 39 -8.49 11.32 -14.04
C GLY A 39 -9.08 12.67 -14.45
N GLY A 40 -9.56 12.78 -15.70
CA GLY A 40 -10.23 13.98 -16.17
C GLY A 40 -11.63 14.16 -15.57
N LEU A 41 -12.16 15.38 -15.67
CA LEU A 41 -13.60 15.63 -15.49
C LEU A 41 -14.38 14.77 -16.49
N VAL A 42 -15.37 14.02 -16.02
CA VAL A 42 -16.27 13.22 -16.87
C VAL A 42 -17.68 13.77 -16.75
N GLN A 43 -18.26 14.13 -17.90
CA GLN A 43 -19.63 14.63 -18.00
C GLN A 43 -20.38 13.81 -19.04
N VAL A 44 -21.45 13.15 -18.63
CA VAL A 44 -22.35 12.38 -19.51
C VAL A 44 -23.74 12.96 -19.41
N TYR A 45 -24.29 13.40 -20.55
CA TYR A 45 -25.66 13.89 -20.69
C TYR A 45 -26.34 13.07 -21.79
N THR A 46 -27.44 12.40 -21.49
CA THR A 46 -28.24 11.68 -22.49
C THR A 46 -29.74 11.83 -22.24
N ASN A 47 -30.49 11.91 -23.34
CA ASN A 47 -31.95 11.83 -23.38
C ASN A 47 -32.43 10.69 -24.29
N ALA A 48 -31.55 9.73 -24.59
CA ALA A 48 -31.88 8.54 -25.37
C ALA A 48 -32.26 7.37 -24.47
N ASP A 49 -33.17 6.51 -24.98
CA ASP A 49 -33.42 5.19 -24.39
C ASP A 49 -32.22 4.27 -24.66
N VAL A 50 -31.84 3.45 -23.68
CA VAL A 50 -30.66 2.58 -23.73
C VAL A 50 -31.08 1.13 -23.48
N ALA A 51 -30.74 0.21 -24.37
CA ALA A 51 -31.04 -1.21 -24.22
C ALA A 51 -29.80 -2.08 -24.50
N THR A 52 -29.52 -3.04 -23.62
CA THR A 52 -28.36 -3.93 -23.69
C THR A 52 -28.73 -5.36 -23.30
N THR A 53 -28.25 -6.34 -24.07
CA THR A 53 -28.70 -7.75 -23.97
C THR A 53 -27.56 -8.74 -23.67
N GLY A 54 -26.30 -8.33 -23.77
CA GLY A 54 -25.15 -9.16 -23.46
C GLY A 54 -24.85 -9.27 -21.96
N THR A 55 -24.19 -10.35 -21.57
CA THR A 55 -23.45 -10.45 -20.30
C THR A 55 -22.30 -9.43 -20.29
N ASN A 56 -22.03 -8.79 -19.14
CA ASN A 56 -21.02 -7.73 -19.00
C ASN A 56 -21.24 -6.56 -19.98
N SER A 57 -22.50 -6.24 -20.29
CA SER A 57 -22.93 -5.17 -21.20
C SER A 57 -23.76 -4.15 -20.44
N SER A 58 -23.11 -3.29 -19.65
CA SER A 58 -23.76 -2.22 -18.89
C SER A 58 -24.37 -1.14 -19.79
N GLY A 59 -25.43 -0.48 -19.33
CA GLY A 59 -26.17 0.53 -20.10
C GLY A 59 -25.41 1.86 -20.25
N ILE A 60 -25.15 2.55 -19.14
CA ILE A 60 -24.37 3.80 -19.12
C ILE A 60 -23.24 3.68 -18.10
N ILE A 61 -22.01 4.01 -18.52
CA ILE A 61 -20.85 4.16 -17.61
C ILE A 61 -20.26 5.56 -17.80
N ALA A 62 -20.27 6.36 -16.73
CA ALA A 62 -19.48 7.57 -16.57
C ALA A 62 -18.41 7.31 -15.52
N GLN A 63 -17.17 7.03 -15.94
CA GLN A 63 -16.09 6.64 -15.05
C GLN A 63 -14.86 7.53 -15.23
N SER A 64 -14.35 8.10 -14.14
CA SER A 64 -13.03 8.76 -14.09
C SER A 64 -12.07 7.98 -13.21
N VAL A 65 -10.87 7.70 -13.70
CA VAL A 65 -9.86 6.89 -13.01
C VAL A 65 -8.52 7.63 -12.99
N GLY A 66 -7.98 7.86 -11.80
CA GLY A 66 -6.61 8.34 -11.58
C GLY A 66 -5.57 7.26 -11.87
N GLY A 67 -4.40 7.64 -12.39
CA GLY A 67 -3.34 6.69 -12.69
C GLY A 67 -2.70 6.10 -11.43
N GLY A 68 -2.29 4.83 -11.47
CA GLY A 68 -1.50 4.22 -10.39
C GLY A 68 -0.06 4.72 -10.38
N GLY A 69 0.50 4.98 -9.19
CA GLY A 69 1.85 5.49 -8.98
C GLY A 69 2.95 4.51 -9.43
N GLY A 70 4.09 5.03 -9.87
CA GLY A 70 5.23 4.21 -10.29
C GLY A 70 5.96 3.55 -9.11
N ASN A 71 6.66 2.45 -9.34
CA ASN A 71 7.43 1.76 -8.29
C ASN A 71 8.85 2.32 -8.22
N GLY A 72 9.34 2.57 -7.00
CA GLY A 72 10.69 3.05 -6.75
C GLY A 72 11.75 2.03 -7.17
N GLY A 73 12.88 2.54 -7.67
CA GLY A 73 14.00 1.70 -8.11
C GLY A 73 14.65 0.97 -6.94
N GLY A 74 14.98 -0.31 -7.12
CA GLY A 74 15.80 -1.04 -6.15
C GLY A 74 17.24 -0.52 -6.10
N SER A 75 17.94 -0.84 -5.03
CA SER A 75 19.38 -0.61 -4.91
C SER A 75 20.11 -1.83 -4.36
N ILE A 76 21.26 -2.11 -4.96
CA ILE A 76 22.21 -3.12 -4.51
C ILE A 76 23.58 -2.46 -4.49
N ALA A 77 24.28 -2.53 -3.38
CA ALA A 77 25.68 -2.12 -3.29
C ALA A 77 26.42 -3.22 -2.55
N ALA A 78 27.51 -3.76 -3.08
CA ALA A 78 28.28 -4.85 -2.46
C ALA A 78 29.79 -4.74 -2.77
N GLY A 79 30.64 -5.40 -1.99
CA GLY A 79 32.08 -5.33 -2.26
C GLY A 79 32.91 -6.26 -1.39
N ILE A 80 34.22 -6.43 -1.62
CA ILE A 80 35.06 -7.37 -0.87
C ILE A 80 36.48 -6.81 -0.73
N SER A 81 37.17 -7.06 0.39
CA SER A 81 38.58 -6.68 0.56
C SER A 81 39.39 -7.70 1.35
N ALA A 82 40.62 -8.02 0.93
CA ALA A 82 41.49 -8.94 1.67
C ALA A 82 42.97 -8.52 1.64
N SER A 83 43.72 -8.78 2.73
CA SER A 83 45.17 -8.54 2.73
C SER A 83 45.97 -9.37 3.73
N GLY A 84 47.29 -9.32 3.61
CA GLY A 84 48.22 -9.84 4.63
C GLY A 84 48.38 -8.94 5.86
N GLY A 85 47.93 -7.68 5.82
CA GLY A 85 48.02 -6.71 6.91
C GLY A 85 46.65 -6.28 7.41
N ALA A 86 46.10 -5.19 6.88
CA ALA A 86 44.75 -4.71 7.20
C ALA A 86 43.85 -4.62 5.96
N ALA A 87 42.53 -4.76 6.12
CA ALA A 87 41.59 -4.67 5.01
C ALA A 87 40.27 -4.04 5.48
N VAL A 88 39.58 -3.34 4.60
CA VAL A 88 38.36 -2.61 4.92
C VAL A 88 37.48 -2.56 3.68
N GLY A 89 36.18 -2.61 3.87
CA GLY A 89 35.22 -2.14 2.90
C GLY A 89 34.25 -1.15 3.55
N ILE A 90 33.37 -0.61 2.73
CA ILE A 90 32.13 0.11 3.06
C ILE A 90 31.25 -0.08 1.82
N ASN A 91 29.93 -0.13 1.93
CA ASN A 91 29.08 0.12 0.75
C ASN A 91 27.85 0.93 1.19
N VAL A 92 27.04 1.53 0.33
CA VAL A 92 25.76 2.16 0.73
C VAL A 92 24.67 1.93 -0.32
N GLY A 93 23.46 1.57 0.10
CA GLY A 93 22.28 1.40 -0.74
C GLY A 93 21.19 2.40 -0.33
N VAL A 94 20.34 2.82 -1.25
CA VAL A 94 19.10 3.55 -0.95
C VAL A 94 18.08 3.18 -2.02
N GLY A 95 16.96 2.56 -1.63
CA GLY A 95 15.84 2.33 -2.54
C GLY A 95 15.19 3.67 -2.91
N GLY A 96 14.82 3.85 -4.17
CA GLY A 96 14.03 5.01 -4.59
C GLY A 96 12.61 4.92 -4.05
N ASP A 97 11.94 6.05 -3.88
CA ASP A 97 10.57 6.10 -3.39
C ASP A 97 9.57 5.78 -4.51
N GLY A 98 8.40 5.28 -4.11
CA GLY A 98 7.24 5.05 -4.95
C GLY A 98 6.51 6.35 -5.29
N GLY A 99 6.01 6.44 -6.52
CA GLY A 99 5.35 7.63 -7.05
C GLY A 99 3.96 7.82 -6.44
N GLY A 100 3.56 9.08 -6.23
CA GLY A 100 2.19 9.41 -5.87
C GLY A 100 1.22 9.01 -6.98
N ALA A 101 0.04 8.53 -6.59
CA ALA A 101 -1.03 8.21 -7.54
C ALA A 101 -1.84 9.44 -7.96
N GLY A 102 -2.48 9.35 -9.12
CA GLY A 102 -3.37 10.38 -9.64
C GLY A 102 -4.73 10.34 -8.95
N ILE A 103 -5.35 11.51 -8.81
CA ILE A 103 -6.68 11.72 -8.26
C ILE A 103 -7.74 11.31 -9.31
N GLY A 104 -8.85 10.71 -8.88
CA GLY A 104 -10.02 10.47 -9.73
C GLY A 104 -10.73 11.79 -10.01
N GLY A 105 -11.01 12.09 -11.28
CA GLY A 105 -11.68 13.35 -11.64
C GLY A 105 -13.15 13.38 -11.21
N ASN A 106 -13.73 14.58 -11.11
CA ASN A 106 -15.15 14.73 -10.82
C ASN A 106 -16.02 14.06 -11.90
N VAL A 107 -17.17 13.53 -11.51
CA VAL A 107 -18.12 12.87 -12.41
C VAL A 107 -19.51 13.49 -12.29
N THR A 108 -20.09 13.82 -13.43
CA THR A 108 -21.49 14.25 -13.57
C THR A 108 -22.18 13.38 -14.62
N LEU A 109 -23.24 12.70 -14.21
CA LEU A 109 -24.12 11.92 -15.10
C LEU A 109 -25.54 12.49 -15.06
N VAL A 110 -26.15 12.67 -16.22
CA VAL A 110 -27.58 12.98 -16.38
C VAL A 110 -28.18 12.03 -17.41
N ALA A 111 -29.15 11.23 -16.98
CA ALA A 111 -29.86 10.24 -17.76
C ALA A 111 -31.35 10.55 -17.79
N GLY A 112 -31.79 11.31 -18.81
CA GLY A 112 -33.16 11.77 -19.00
C GLY A 112 -33.82 11.25 -20.28
N GLY A 113 -33.54 10.01 -20.66
CA GLY A 113 -34.39 9.25 -21.58
C GLY A 113 -35.66 8.75 -20.87
N ASN A 114 -36.44 7.89 -21.51
CA ASN A 114 -37.57 7.23 -20.87
C ASN A 114 -37.12 5.96 -20.14
N SER A 115 -36.23 5.15 -20.74
CA SER A 115 -35.80 3.86 -20.18
C SER A 115 -34.32 3.51 -20.38
N ILE A 116 -33.78 2.79 -19.41
CA ILE A 116 -32.45 2.16 -19.44
C ILE A 116 -32.61 0.70 -19.04
N GLU A 117 -32.29 -0.21 -19.95
CA GLU A 117 -32.54 -1.64 -19.79
C GLU A 117 -31.28 -2.49 -20.01
N THR A 118 -31.00 -3.39 -19.08
CA THR A 118 -29.92 -4.39 -19.18
C THR A 118 -30.45 -5.79 -18.89
N SER A 119 -30.10 -6.77 -19.73
CA SER A 119 -30.69 -8.13 -19.65
C SER A 119 -29.69 -9.29 -19.45
N GLY A 120 -28.39 -9.08 -19.64
CA GLY A 120 -27.37 -10.09 -19.28
C GLY A 120 -26.88 -9.94 -17.84
N ALA A 121 -26.20 -10.95 -17.31
CA ALA A 121 -25.56 -10.89 -15.98
C ALA A 121 -24.30 -9.98 -15.98
N PHE A 122 -23.93 -9.46 -14.81
CA PHE A 122 -22.84 -8.49 -14.63
C PHE A 122 -23.01 -7.18 -15.46
N SER A 123 -24.26 -6.80 -15.77
CA SER A 123 -24.58 -5.68 -16.68
C SER A 123 -25.31 -4.57 -15.94
N SER A 124 -24.59 -3.64 -15.32
CA SER A 124 -25.20 -2.56 -14.53
C SER A 124 -25.95 -1.54 -15.40
N GLY A 125 -27.07 -1.01 -14.90
CA GLY A 125 -27.90 -0.05 -15.66
C GLY A 125 -27.21 1.30 -15.87
N VAL A 126 -26.92 1.99 -14.76
CA VAL A 126 -26.25 3.28 -14.70
C VAL A 126 -25.11 3.20 -13.70
N VAL A 127 -23.89 3.53 -14.14
CA VAL A 127 -22.70 3.63 -13.29
C VAL A 127 -22.11 5.03 -13.41
N ALA A 128 -22.03 5.76 -12.31
CA ALA A 128 -21.31 7.03 -12.19
C ALA A 128 -20.22 6.85 -11.11
N GLN A 129 -18.94 6.78 -11.52
CA GLN A 129 -17.86 6.35 -10.62
C GLN A 129 -16.59 7.20 -10.77
N SER A 130 -16.09 7.74 -9.66
CA SER A 130 -14.74 8.32 -9.59
C SER A 130 -13.83 7.42 -8.76
N VAL A 131 -12.64 7.10 -9.28
CA VAL A 131 -11.66 6.21 -8.65
C VAL A 131 -10.29 6.87 -8.62
N GLY A 132 -9.72 7.07 -7.45
CA GLY A 132 -8.32 7.46 -7.29
C GLY A 132 -7.36 6.29 -7.55
N GLY A 133 -6.18 6.58 -8.10
CA GLY A 133 -5.19 5.55 -8.41
C GLY A 133 -4.54 4.94 -7.17
N GLY A 134 -4.04 3.71 -7.28
CA GLY A 134 -3.24 3.08 -6.22
C GLY A 134 -1.82 3.64 -6.15
N GLY A 135 -1.31 3.88 -4.94
CA GLY A 135 0.02 4.44 -4.67
C GLY A 135 1.17 3.52 -5.11
N GLY A 136 2.28 4.11 -5.53
CA GLY A 136 3.47 3.38 -5.96
C GLY A 136 4.23 2.73 -4.79
N ASN A 137 4.80 1.54 -4.99
CA ASN A 137 5.60 0.88 -3.96
C ASN A 137 7.01 1.47 -3.87
N GLY A 138 7.58 1.49 -2.67
CA GLY A 138 8.97 1.87 -2.44
C GLY A 138 9.96 0.81 -2.92
N GLY A 139 11.11 1.26 -3.43
CA GLY A 139 12.22 0.40 -3.84
C GLY A 139 12.98 -0.17 -2.63
N TYR A 140 13.55 -1.35 -2.79
CA TYR A 140 14.38 -1.99 -1.76
C TYR A 140 15.82 -1.43 -1.74
N ALA A 141 16.54 -1.63 -0.63
CA ALA A 141 18.01 -1.61 -0.62
C ALA A 141 18.58 -2.91 -0.04
N VAL A 142 19.77 -3.31 -0.47
CA VAL A 142 20.47 -4.52 0.00
C VAL A 142 21.98 -4.38 -0.17
N GLY A 143 22.78 -4.88 0.79
CA GLY A 143 24.06 -5.51 0.45
C GLY A 143 25.21 -5.33 1.43
N ALA A 144 26.25 -4.65 0.95
CA ALA A 144 27.62 -4.57 1.41
C ALA A 144 28.37 -5.93 1.53
N SER A 145 29.68 -5.88 1.32
CA SER A 145 30.68 -6.78 1.96
C SER A 145 32.06 -6.05 2.07
N ALA A 146 32.98 -6.57 2.89
CA ALA A 146 34.16 -5.86 3.44
C ALA A 146 34.90 -6.81 4.39
N ASP A 147 36.19 -7.05 4.17
CA ASP A 147 36.82 -8.25 4.74
C ASP A 147 38.31 -8.04 5.11
N ILE A 148 39.08 -9.13 5.23
CA ILE A 148 40.06 -9.38 6.31
C ILE A 148 41.25 -10.18 5.75
N ALA A 149 42.57 -9.92 5.92
CA ALA A 149 43.43 -9.24 6.91
C ALA A 149 44.14 -10.17 7.90
N GLY A 150 45.45 -10.36 7.71
CA GLY A 150 46.33 -11.07 8.64
C GLY A 150 46.58 -10.36 9.98
N GLY A 151 46.24 -9.07 10.10
CA GLY A 151 46.42 -8.23 11.28
C GLY A 151 45.11 -7.75 11.93
N ALA A 152 44.29 -6.96 11.22
CA ALA A 152 42.96 -6.48 11.66
C ALA A 152 42.15 -5.84 10.50
N ALA A 153 40.81 -5.77 10.57
CA ALA A 153 40.00 -5.27 9.44
C ALA A 153 38.57 -4.77 9.75
N GLY A 154 37.89 -4.19 8.74
CA GLY A 154 36.64 -3.40 8.86
C GLY A 154 35.51 -3.66 7.82
N SER A 155 34.59 -2.69 7.65
CA SER A 155 33.13 -2.93 7.78
C SER A 155 32.21 -3.03 6.56
N VAL A 156 31.28 -3.97 6.64
CA VAL A 156 30.13 -4.11 5.76
C VAL A 156 28.96 -3.28 6.27
N SER A 157 28.39 -2.31 5.52
CA SER A 157 27.16 -1.62 6.00
C SER A 157 26.23 -0.94 4.97
N VAL A 158 25.16 -1.58 4.44
CA VAL A 158 24.30 -0.99 3.38
C VAL A 158 22.81 -0.88 3.67
N GLY A 159 22.24 0.31 3.39
CA GLY A 159 20.91 0.45 2.76
C GLY A 159 19.98 1.53 3.36
N LEU A 160 18.86 1.78 2.67
CA LEU A 160 17.64 2.42 3.18
C LEU A 160 16.43 1.98 2.33
N GLY A 161 15.30 1.63 2.94
CA GLY A 161 14.07 1.32 2.20
C GLY A 161 13.41 2.57 1.65
N GLY A 162 13.14 2.58 0.34
CA GLY A 162 12.35 3.63 -0.28
C GLY A 162 10.92 3.62 0.27
N LYS A 163 10.31 4.79 0.42
CA LYS A 163 8.93 4.92 0.92
C LYS A 163 7.94 4.68 -0.19
N ALA A 164 6.71 4.34 0.15
CA ALA A 164 5.62 4.27 -0.81
C ALA A 164 4.98 5.64 -1.09
N GLY A 165 4.43 5.77 -2.29
CA GLY A 165 3.53 6.85 -2.66
C GLY A 165 2.13 6.64 -2.08
N GLY A 166 1.46 7.74 -1.73
CA GLY A 166 0.05 7.72 -1.32
C GLY A 166 -0.90 7.39 -2.47
N GLY A 167 -2.06 6.82 -2.11
CA GLY A 167 -3.17 6.59 -3.02
C GLY A 167 -3.92 7.89 -3.35
N GLY A 168 -4.44 7.98 -4.57
CA GLY A 168 -5.16 9.15 -5.05
C GLY A 168 -6.55 9.26 -4.42
N ALA A 169 -7.05 10.48 -4.22
CA ALA A 169 -8.42 10.70 -3.80
C ALA A 169 -9.42 10.33 -4.91
N GLY A 170 -10.63 9.94 -4.54
CA GLY A 170 -11.78 9.91 -5.45
C GLY A 170 -12.35 11.32 -5.63
N GLY A 171 -12.83 11.64 -6.82
CA GLY A 171 -13.45 12.93 -7.14
C GLY A 171 -14.88 13.07 -6.60
N THR A 172 -15.44 14.28 -6.72
CA THR A 172 -16.86 14.50 -6.40
C THR A 172 -17.74 13.85 -7.46
N VAL A 173 -18.77 13.11 -7.04
CA VAL A 173 -19.70 12.42 -7.96
C VAL A 173 -21.12 12.93 -7.78
N THR A 174 -21.76 13.19 -8.91
CA THR A 174 -23.12 13.73 -9.05
C THR A 174 -23.86 12.92 -10.12
N ALA A 175 -25.12 12.54 -9.87
CA ALA A 175 -25.89 11.72 -10.80
C ALA A 175 -27.40 12.06 -10.75
N GLN A 176 -27.98 12.40 -11.90
CA GLN A 176 -29.42 12.55 -12.07
C GLN A 176 -29.93 11.47 -13.03
N VAL A 177 -30.92 10.70 -12.60
CA VAL A 177 -31.54 9.60 -13.35
C VAL A 177 -33.04 9.80 -13.34
N ASP A 178 -33.55 10.34 -14.45
CA ASP A 178 -34.98 10.59 -14.67
C ASP A 178 -35.65 9.46 -15.46
N ALA A 179 -34.86 8.67 -16.20
CA ALA A 179 -35.29 7.45 -16.90
C ALA A 179 -35.64 6.30 -15.93
N ASP A 180 -36.60 5.45 -16.29
CA ASP A 180 -36.85 4.17 -15.61
C ASP A 180 -35.68 3.20 -15.89
N VAL A 181 -35.07 2.62 -14.84
CA VAL A 181 -33.91 1.73 -14.96
C VAL A 181 -34.27 0.29 -14.58
N THR A 182 -34.18 -0.63 -15.53
CA THR A 182 -34.43 -2.07 -15.31
C THR A 182 -33.17 -2.89 -15.58
N SER A 183 -32.73 -3.68 -14.60
CA SER A 183 -31.66 -4.67 -14.78
C SER A 183 -32.16 -6.07 -14.46
N ARG A 184 -32.09 -6.99 -15.43
CA ARG A 184 -32.58 -8.37 -15.28
C ARG A 184 -31.51 -9.38 -14.91
N GLY A 185 -30.24 -9.01 -15.07
CA GLY A 185 -29.11 -9.87 -14.77
C GLY A 185 -28.93 -10.15 -13.28
N ASP A 186 -28.40 -11.33 -12.97
CA ASP A 186 -27.70 -11.58 -11.71
C ASP A 186 -26.45 -10.68 -11.61
N ASP A 187 -26.04 -10.36 -10.37
CA ASP A 187 -24.86 -9.53 -10.06
C ASP A 187 -24.83 -8.18 -10.79
N SER A 188 -26.01 -7.59 -11.06
CA SER A 188 -26.19 -6.42 -11.93
C SER A 188 -26.91 -5.28 -11.20
N GLY A 189 -26.13 -4.31 -10.70
CA GLY A 189 -26.69 -3.14 -10.01
C GLY A 189 -27.43 -2.20 -10.97
N ALA A 190 -28.65 -1.79 -10.66
CA ALA A 190 -29.41 -0.93 -11.57
C ALA A 190 -28.87 0.51 -11.60
N VAL A 191 -28.65 1.15 -10.45
CA VAL A 191 -28.02 2.48 -10.35
C VAL A 191 -26.89 2.44 -9.31
N VAL A 192 -25.66 2.73 -9.75
CA VAL A 192 -24.45 2.74 -8.92
C VAL A 192 -23.77 4.10 -9.03
N VAL A 193 -23.62 4.79 -7.89
CA VAL A 193 -23.01 6.12 -7.80
C VAL A 193 -21.92 6.08 -6.72
N GLN A 194 -20.66 6.13 -7.12
CA GLN A 194 -19.52 5.78 -6.26
C GLN A 194 -18.35 6.76 -6.35
N SER A 195 -17.79 7.17 -5.22
CA SER A 195 -16.44 7.76 -5.17
C SER A 195 -15.52 6.91 -4.32
N ILE A 196 -14.36 6.53 -4.87
CA ILE A 196 -13.45 5.56 -4.27
C ILE A 196 -12.03 6.16 -4.25
N GLY A 197 -11.45 6.29 -3.08
CA GLY A 197 -10.02 6.59 -2.91
C GLY A 197 -9.17 5.35 -3.20
N GLY A 198 -8.03 5.55 -3.87
CA GLY A 198 -7.09 4.47 -4.15
C GLY A 198 -6.30 4.03 -2.91
N GLY A 199 -5.89 2.77 -2.85
CA GLY A 199 -5.02 2.28 -1.77
C GLY A 199 -3.62 2.90 -1.81
N GLY A 200 -2.96 3.03 -0.66
CA GLY A 200 -1.54 3.43 -0.60
C GLY A 200 -0.59 2.31 -1.03
N GLY A 201 0.61 2.68 -1.48
CA GLY A 201 1.66 1.70 -1.84
C GLY A 201 2.34 1.07 -0.61
N ASN A 202 3.13 0.02 -0.82
CA ASN A 202 3.91 -0.62 0.24
C ASN A 202 5.35 -0.07 0.29
N GLY A 203 5.88 0.18 1.49
CA GLY A 203 7.26 0.58 1.68
C GLY A 203 8.25 -0.52 1.27
N GLY A 204 9.43 -0.11 0.81
CA GLY A 204 10.49 -1.03 0.41
C GLY A 204 11.05 -1.79 1.61
N PHE A 205 10.96 -3.12 1.61
CA PHE A 205 11.76 -3.96 2.53
C PHE A 205 13.24 -3.67 2.32
N SER A 206 14.10 -3.79 3.35
CA SER A 206 15.42 -3.19 3.14
C SER A 206 16.61 -3.56 4.04
N VAL A 207 17.78 -3.24 3.50
CA VAL A 207 19.10 -3.03 4.14
C VAL A 207 19.80 -4.36 4.52
N ALA A 208 21.12 -4.51 4.28
CA ALA A 208 21.91 -5.73 4.58
C ALA A 208 23.44 -5.49 4.82
N ALA A 209 24.16 -6.52 5.32
CA ALA A 209 25.63 -6.60 5.54
C ALA A 209 26.13 -8.01 6.01
N GLY A 210 27.46 -8.26 6.07
CA GLY A 210 28.19 -9.55 6.31
C GLY A 210 29.61 -9.39 6.97
N LEU A 211 30.52 -10.39 6.96
CA LEU A 211 31.97 -10.44 7.41
C LEU A 211 32.37 -11.31 8.64
N ALA A 212 33.70 -11.55 8.83
CA ALA A 212 34.34 -11.97 10.11
C ALA A 212 35.89 -11.71 10.21
N ALA A 213 36.34 -10.75 11.04
CA ALA A 213 37.73 -10.26 11.12
C ALA A 213 38.75 -11.09 11.93
N GLY A 214 40.05 -10.75 11.83
CA GLY A 214 41.15 -11.71 12.02
C GLY A 214 42.47 -11.12 12.53
N GLY A 215 43.52 -11.94 12.54
CA GLY A 215 44.80 -11.59 13.17
C GLY A 215 44.64 -11.34 14.66
N ALA A 216 44.62 -10.07 15.06
CA ALA A 216 44.43 -9.60 16.43
C ALA A 216 43.07 -8.91 16.70
N GLY A 217 42.46 -8.19 15.73
CA GLY A 217 41.27 -7.34 15.98
C GLY A 217 40.36 -7.06 14.76
N ALA A 218 39.24 -6.35 14.97
CA ALA A 218 38.03 -6.52 14.13
C ALA A 218 36.96 -5.39 14.09
N GLY A 219 36.31 -5.21 12.93
CA GLY A 219 35.15 -4.33 12.63
C GLY A 219 33.93 -5.08 12.05
N THR A 220 33.01 -4.42 11.31
CA THR A 220 31.55 -4.67 11.44
C THR A 220 30.77 -5.20 10.21
N VAL A 221 29.53 -5.67 10.46
CA VAL A 221 28.54 -6.37 9.58
C VAL A 221 27.19 -5.58 9.61
N ASP A 222 27.20 -4.25 9.77
CA ASP A 222 26.05 -3.46 10.24
C ASP A 222 24.98 -3.05 9.22
N VAL A 223 23.71 -3.21 9.58
CA VAL A 223 22.58 -2.92 8.67
C VAL A 223 21.44 -2.21 9.41
N GLY A 224 20.65 -1.46 8.64
CA GLY A 224 19.20 -1.48 8.80
C GLY A 224 18.36 -0.28 8.34
N LEU A 225 17.15 -0.49 7.75
CA LEU A 225 15.92 0.33 7.86
C LEU A 225 14.92 0.13 6.69
N GLY A 226 13.79 -0.53 6.93
CA GLY A 226 12.65 -0.65 6.02
C GLY A 226 11.90 0.66 5.78
N GLY A 227 11.33 0.82 4.59
CA GLY A 227 10.61 2.04 4.17
C GLY A 227 9.14 2.06 4.60
N ASP A 228 8.53 3.23 4.66
CA ASP A 228 7.15 3.39 5.14
C ASP A 228 6.10 3.12 4.05
N GLY A 229 4.92 2.67 4.46
CA GLY A 229 3.74 2.58 3.61
C GLY A 229 3.19 3.96 3.17
N GLY A 230 2.44 3.98 2.07
CA GLY A 230 1.75 5.18 1.59
C GLY A 230 0.36 5.33 2.20
N SER A 231 -0.11 6.54 2.45
CA SER A 231 -1.48 6.77 2.94
C SER A 231 -2.55 6.34 1.93
N GLY A 232 -3.68 5.83 2.41
CA GLY A 232 -4.86 5.59 1.58
C GLY A 232 -5.52 6.90 1.12
N GLY A 233 -5.98 6.92 -0.13
CA GLY A 233 -6.67 8.07 -0.72
C GLY A 233 -8.06 8.28 -0.13
N ILE A 234 -8.51 9.52 -0.05
CA ILE A 234 -9.84 9.87 0.49
C ILE A 234 -10.93 9.58 -0.56
N GLY A 235 -12.04 8.96 -0.16
CA GLY A 235 -13.25 8.87 -0.97
C GLY A 235 -13.91 10.23 -1.12
N GLY A 236 -14.19 10.66 -2.35
CA GLY A 236 -14.78 11.98 -2.61
C GLY A 236 -16.23 12.08 -2.17
N THR A 237 -16.74 13.31 -2.07
CA THR A 237 -18.16 13.56 -1.76
C THR A 237 -19.05 13.01 -2.88
N VAL A 238 -20.12 12.33 -2.49
CA VAL A 238 -21.21 11.92 -3.39
C VAL A 238 -22.45 12.72 -2.98
N THR A 239 -22.89 13.64 -3.84
CA THR A 239 -23.97 14.61 -3.53
C THR A 239 -24.77 14.93 -4.78
N GLY A 240 -25.89 15.64 -4.62
CA GLY A 240 -26.79 16.01 -5.72
C GLY A 240 -27.46 14.83 -6.42
N VAL A 241 -27.31 13.61 -5.88
CA VAL A 241 -27.82 12.38 -6.47
C VAL A 241 -29.35 12.39 -6.45
N ARG A 242 -29.98 12.21 -7.61
CA ARG A 242 -31.44 12.19 -7.77
C ARG A 242 -31.84 11.04 -8.68
N VAL A 243 -32.63 10.12 -8.14
CA VAL A 243 -33.24 9.01 -8.90
C VAL A 243 -34.75 9.26 -8.91
N ASN A 244 -35.24 9.84 -10.00
CA ASN A 244 -36.63 10.23 -10.20
C ASN A 244 -37.43 9.17 -10.96
N GLY A 245 -36.78 8.48 -11.92
CA GLY A 245 -37.34 7.30 -12.57
C GLY A 245 -37.42 6.09 -11.62
N ASN A 246 -38.27 5.13 -11.95
CA ASN A 246 -38.41 3.87 -11.21
C ASN A 246 -37.20 2.97 -11.44
N VAL A 247 -36.81 2.21 -10.44
CA VAL A 247 -35.65 1.30 -10.49
C VAL A 247 -36.10 -0.13 -10.21
N ARG A 248 -35.67 -1.07 -11.04
CA ARG A 248 -36.06 -2.47 -10.97
C ARG A 248 -34.87 -3.40 -11.14
N THR A 249 -34.66 -4.32 -10.21
CA THR A 249 -33.76 -5.46 -10.38
C THR A 249 -34.51 -6.79 -10.32
N GLU A 250 -34.30 -7.64 -11.32
CA GLU A 250 -34.96 -8.96 -11.40
C GLU A 250 -34.03 -10.10 -10.98
N GLY A 251 -32.72 -10.01 -11.26
CA GLY A 251 -31.72 -11.01 -10.86
C GLY A 251 -31.33 -10.96 -9.39
N ALA A 252 -30.64 -12.00 -8.94
CA ALA A 252 -30.13 -12.15 -7.58
C ALA A 252 -28.81 -11.38 -7.38
N ARG A 253 -28.55 -10.95 -6.14
CA ARG A 253 -27.35 -10.13 -5.76
C ARG A 253 -27.28 -8.77 -6.47
N SER A 254 -28.42 -8.28 -6.98
CA SER A 254 -28.55 -7.10 -7.84
C SER A 254 -29.16 -5.93 -7.08
N THR A 255 -28.32 -5.04 -6.54
CA THR A 255 -28.76 -3.86 -5.78
C THR A 255 -29.49 -2.85 -6.67
N GLY A 256 -30.62 -2.31 -6.19
CA GLY A 256 -31.40 -1.30 -6.91
C GLY A 256 -30.64 0.02 -7.07
N VAL A 257 -30.43 0.73 -5.97
CA VAL A 257 -29.69 2.00 -5.94
C VAL A 257 -28.57 1.94 -4.89
N LEU A 258 -27.32 2.09 -5.32
CA LEU A 258 -26.13 2.20 -4.46
C LEU A 258 -25.53 3.60 -4.59
N VAL A 259 -25.41 4.32 -3.48
CA VAL A 259 -24.79 5.65 -3.40
C VAL A 259 -23.73 5.61 -2.30
N GLN A 260 -22.44 5.68 -2.67
CA GLN A 260 -21.39 5.26 -1.76
C GLN A 260 -20.08 6.05 -1.92
N SER A 261 -19.44 6.40 -0.80
CA SER A 261 -18.08 6.93 -0.77
C SER A 261 -17.18 6.01 0.05
N ILE A 262 -16.03 5.62 -0.50
CA ILE A 262 -15.10 4.66 0.09
C ILE A 262 -13.70 5.29 0.14
N GLY A 263 -13.09 5.34 1.32
CA GLY A 263 -11.67 5.64 1.46
C GLY A 263 -10.78 4.44 1.14
N GLY A 264 -9.65 4.68 0.50
CA GLY A 264 -8.67 3.65 0.16
C GLY A 264 -7.94 3.10 1.39
N GLY A 265 -7.50 1.84 1.32
CA GLY A 265 -6.68 1.24 2.38
C GLY A 265 -5.30 1.89 2.51
N GLY A 266 -4.78 1.98 3.73
CA GLY A 266 -3.42 2.39 4.02
C GLY A 266 -2.41 1.34 3.58
N GLY A 267 -1.25 1.79 3.11
CA GLY A 267 -0.15 0.95 2.66
C GLY A 267 0.67 0.38 3.81
N ASN A 268 1.29 -0.78 3.58
CA ASN A 268 2.08 -1.48 4.60
C ASN A 268 3.52 -0.97 4.63
N GLY A 269 4.12 -0.98 5.83
CA GLY A 269 5.55 -0.75 6.00
C GLY A 269 6.39 -1.89 5.43
N GLY A 270 7.49 -1.54 4.79
CA GLY A 270 8.53 -2.49 4.40
C GLY A 270 9.23 -3.01 5.64
N PHE A 271 9.36 -4.32 5.76
CA PHE A 271 10.09 -4.93 6.87
C PHE A 271 11.60 -4.70 6.76
N ASN A 272 12.30 -5.11 7.81
CA ASN A 272 13.70 -5.54 7.83
C ASN A 272 14.77 -4.60 8.33
N VAL A 273 15.55 -5.26 9.24
CA VAL A 273 16.96 -5.10 9.57
C VAL A 273 17.65 -6.41 10.00
N THR A 274 18.97 -6.45 9.88
CA THR A 274 19.94 -7.37 10.52
C THR A 274 21.09 -6.48 11.05
N ALA A 275 22.18 -6.97 11.67
CA ALA A 275 23.46 -6.25 11.80
C ALA A 275 24.56 -7.19 12.28
N GLY A 276 25.79 -6.70 12.51
CA GLY A 276 26.80 -7.55 13.14
C GLY A 276 28.24 -7.00 13.31
N VAL A 277 29.12 -7.89 13.78
CA VAL A 277 30.60 -7.93 13.78
C VAL A 277 30.97 -9.42 13.82
N ALA A 278 32.16 -9.81 13.35
CA ALA A 278 32.82 -11.01 13.86
C ALA A 278 34.35 -10.82 13.94
N ALA A 279 35.07 -11.52 14.85
CA ALA A 279 36.33 -10.97 15.37
C ALA A 279 37.36 -11.91 16.10
N ALA A 280 38.41 -12.27 15.36
CA ALA A 280 39.85 -12.22 15.69
C ALA A 280 40.49 -13.00 16.87
N GLY A 281 41.84 -13.07 16.85
CA GLY A 281 42.65 -13.87 17.78
C GLY A 281 42.88 -13.25 19.16
N ALA A 282 42.61 -11.95 19.36
CA ALA A 282 42.72 -11.31 20.67
C ALA A 282 41.42 -10.64 21.13
N GLY A 283 40.82 -9.73 20.34
CA GLY A 283 39.65 -8.95 20.79
C GLY A 283 38.58 -8.68 19.73
N ALA A 284 37.37 -8.32 20.21
CA ALA A 284 36.14 -8.30 19.42
C ALA A 284 35.04 -7.30 19.90
N GLY A 285 34.71 -6.27 19.08
CA GLY A 285 33.59 -5.29 19.25
C GLY A 285 32.30 -5.73 18.54
N SER A 286 31.28 -4.94 18.13
CA SER A 286 30.74 -3.59 18.41
C SER A 286 29.77 -3.18 17.26
N ILE A 287 28.45 -3.09 17.46
CA ILE A 287 27.41 -3.11 16.39
C ILE A 287 26.46 -1.87 16.40
N GLY A 288 25.91 -1.45 15.24
CA GLY A 288 24.93 -0.34 15.07
C GLY A 288 23.81 -0.61 14.03
N VAL A 289 22.58 -0.10 14.22
CA VAL A 289 21.34 -0.81 13.79
C VAL A 289 20.08 0.03 13.41
N GLY A 290 19.13 -0.58 12.69
CA GLY A 290 17.78 -0.05 12.32
C GLY A 290 16.58 -1.03 12.52
N LEU A 291 15.43 -0.79 11.82
CA LEU A 291 14.03 -1.28 12.01
C LEU A 291 13.26 -1.69 10.71
N GLY A 292 12.09 -2.36 10.82
CA GLY A 292 11.02 -2.31 9.81
C GLY A 292 10.26 -0.98 9.86
N GLY A 293 9.80 -0.50 8.70
CA GLY A 293 9.08 0.76 8.55
C GLY A 293 7.59 0.68 8.91
N ASP A 294 6.93 1.83 8.96
CA ASP A 294 5.56 1.93 9.49
C ASP A 294 4.48 1.69 8.43
N GLY A 295 3.35 1.13 8.86
CA GLY A 295 2.10 1.14 8.11
C GLY A 295 1.45 2.53 8.15
N ALA A 296 0.78 2.93 7.06
CA ALA A 296 0.18 4.26 6.91
C ALA A 296 -1.35 4.26 7.03
N THR A 297 -1.94 5.43 7.27
CA THR A 297 -3.38 5.55 7.58
C THR A 297 -4.28 5.21 6.41
N GLY A 298 -5.44 4.61 6.71
CA GLY A 298 -6.54 4.49 5.75
C GLY A 298 -7.14 5.85 5.40
N GLY A 299 -7.62 5.99 4.16
CA GLY A 299 -8.33 7.19 3.72
C GLY A 299 -9.74 7.28 4.30
N ASN A 300 -10.25 8.49 4.49
CA ASN A 300 -11.63 8.71 4.94
C ASN A 300 -12.64 8.42 3.81
N GLY A 301 -13.86 8.03 4.17
CA GLY A 301 -15.02 8.16 3.29
C GLY A 301 -15.46 9.62 3.20
N GLY A 302 -16.02 10.01 2.05
CA GLY A 302 -16.62 11.33 1.82
C GLY A 302 -18.05 11.42 2.33
N VAL A 303 -18.61 12.64 2.35
CA VAL A 303 -20.04 12.84 2.65
C VAL A 303 -20.88 12.16 1.56
N VAL A 304 -21.97 11.51 1.96
CA VAL A 304 -22.93 10.87 1.04
C VAL A 304 -24.31 11.49 1.21
N GLU A 305 -24.86 12.03 0.13
CA GLU A 305 -26.17 12.65 0.07
C GLU A 305 -26.89 12.24 -1.23
N GLY A 306 -28.15 11.80 -1.12
CA GLY A 306 -28.95 11.52 -2.31
C GLY A 306 -30.44 11.37 -2.04
N GLN A 307 -31.23 11.58 -3.10
CA GLN A 307 -32.68 11.46 -3.11
C GLN A 307 -33.14 10.38 -4.09
N VAL A 308 -34.03 9.50 -3.63
CA VAL A 308 -34.73 8.49 -4.45
C VAL A 308 -36.22 8.80 -4.40
N ALA A 309 -36.75 9.33 -5.50
CA ALA A 309 -38.15 9.74 -5.63
C ALA A 309 -38.99 8.74 -6.44
N GLY A 310 -38.39 8.03 -7.41
CA GLY A 310 -39.03 6.91 -8.10
C GLY A 310 -39.14 5.67 -7.20
N ASN A 311 -39.97 4.70 -7.61
CA ASN A 311 -40.14 3.46 -6.85
C ASN A 311 -38.97 2.50 -7.12
N VAL A 312 -38.49 1.80 -6.09
CA VAL A 312 -37.40 0.81 -6.23
C VAL A 312 -37.95 -0.58 -5.90
N THR A 313 -37.78 -1.53 -6.81
CA THR A 313 -38.24 -2.92 -6.65
C THR A 313 -37.12 -3.91 -6.97
N THR A 314 -36.69 -4.69 -5.99
CA THR A 314 -35.84 -5.87 -6.22
C THR A 314 -36.67 -7.14 -6.05
N LEU A 315 -36.48 -8.15 -6.91
CA LEU A 315 -37.30 -9.37 -6.88
C LEU A 315 -36.62 -10.60 -6.28
N SER A 316 -35.34 -10.82 -6.58
CA SER A 316 -34.62 -12.05 -6.20
C SER A 316 -33.71 -11.86 -4.98
N ASP A 317 -33.15 -12.96 -4.49
CA ASP A 317 -32.44 -13.03 -3.21
C ASP A 317 -31.13 -12.20 -3.18
N SER A 318 -30.76 -11.76 -1.97
CA SER A 318 -29.59 -10.91 -1.68
C SER A 318 -29.55 -9.56 -2.42
N SER A 319 -30.68 -9.08 -2.94
CA SER A 319 -30.78 -7.86 -3.75
C SER A 319 -31.32 -6.68 -2.93
N SER A 320 -30.43 -5.84 -2.40
CA SER A 320 -30.82 -4.67 -1.57
C SER A 320 -31.48 -3.57 -2.40
N GLY A 321 -32.49 -2.90 -1.85
CA GLY A 321 -33.26 -1.85 -2.51
C GLY A 321 -32.45 -0.56 -2.72
N VAL A 322 -32.23 0.19 -1.63
CA VAL A 322 -31.48 1.45 -1.63
C VAL A 322 -30.40 1.42 -0.55
N VAL A 323 -29.16 1.72 -0.92
CA VAL A 323 -27.98 1.70 -0.04
C VAL A 323 -27.25 3.05 -0.11
N PHE A 324 -27.14 3.72 1.03
CA PHE A 324 -26.30 4.92 1.22
C PHE A 324 -25.14 4.58 2.18
N GLN A 325 -23.89 4.71 1.76
CA GLN A 325 -22.74 4.27 2.56
C GLN A 325 -21.52 5.19 2.49
N SER A 326 -21.05 5.71 3.63
CA SER A 326 -19.73 6.34 3.74
C SER A 326 -18.81 5.44 4.55
N ILE A 327 -17.72 4.96 3.93
CA ILE A 327 -16.84 3.94 4.48
C ILE A 327 -15.40 4.45 4.52
N GLY A 328 -14.77 4.45 5.69
CA GLY A 328 -13.33 4.67 5.85
C GLY A 328 -12.52 3.42 5.46
N GLY A 329 -11.39 3.62 4.80
CA GLY A 329 -10.47 2.56 4.44
C GLY A 329 -9.72 1.99 5.66
N GLY A 330 -9.31 0.73 5.59
CA GLY A 330 -8.49 0.11 6.65
C GLY A 330 -7.09 0.74 6.76
N GLY A 331 -6.51 0.73 7.95
CA GLY A 331 -5.12 1.14 8.19
C GLY A 331 -4.11 0.11 7.69
N GLY A 332 -2.93 0.59 7.29
CA GLY A 332 -1.81 -0.25 6.85
C GLY A 332 -1.05 -0.88 8.03
N ASN A 333 -0.43 -2.03 7.77
CA ASN A 333 0.30 -2.79 8.79
C ASN A 333 1.78 -2.38 8.85
N GLY A 334 2.38 -2.43 10.04
CA GLY A 334 3.81 -2.21 10.25
C GLY A 334 4.67 -3.36 9.70
N GLY A 335 5.84 -3.02 9.16
CA GLY A 335 6.86 -4.00 8.80
C GLY A 335 7.58 -4.53 10.04
N PHE A 336 7.82 -5.84 10.13
CA PHE A 336 8.56 -6.45 11.25
C PHE A 336 10.09 -6.14 11.23
N ASN A 337 10.83 -6.57 12.28
CA ASN A 337 12.31 -6.54 12.49
C ASN A 337 13.03 -5.27 13.11
N VAL A 338 13.99 -5.40 14.07
CA VAL A 338 15.21 -4.56 14.40
C VAL A 338 16.42 -5.52 14.62
N THR A 339 17.64 -5.05 14.97
CA THR A 339 18.86 -5.81 15.42
C THR A 339 19.74 -5.10 16.50
N ALA A 340 20.87 -5.68 16.98
CA ALA A 340 21.99 -5.15 17.83
C ALA A 340 23.22 -6.13 17.85
N GLY A 341 24.21 -5.98 18.76
CA GLY A 341 25.20 -7.02 19.14
C GLY A 341 26.65 -6.55 19.47
N ILE A 342 27.64 -7.47 19.59
CA ILE A 342 29.14 -7.36 19.69
C ILE A 342 29.72 -8.62 18.92
N ALA A 343 30.93 -9.20 19.18
CA ALA A 343 31.47 -10.49 18.64
C ALA A 343 32.56 -11.16 19.53
N GLY A 344 33.05 -12.40 19.28
CA GLY A 344 33.94 -13.18 20.20
C GLY A 344 35.34 -13.68 19.72
N ALA A 345 36.39 -13.55 20.56
CA ALA A 345 37.81 -13.72 20.22
C ALA A 345 38.62 -14.75 21.07
N GLY A 346 39.96 -14.68 21.02
CA GLY A 346 40.86 -15.43 21.90
C GLY A 346 40.92 -14.93 23.36
N ALA A 347 40.77 -13.62 23.62
CA ALA A 347 40.80 -13.05 24.99
C ALA A 347 39.45 -12.48 25.47
N GLY A 348 38.79 -11.58 24.70
CA GLY A 348 37.48 -10.98 25.09
C GLY A 348 36.42 -11.01 23.97
N GLY A 349 35.12 -11.15 24.31
CA GLY A 349 34.05 -11.41 23.33
C GLY A 349 32.63 -10.84 23.55
N GLY A 350 31.70 -11.20 22.65
CA GLY A 350 30.45 -10.52 22.29
C GLY A 350 29.63 -11.16 21.12
N ALA A 351 28.51 -10.55 20.70
CA ALA A 351 27.21 -11.07 20.19
C ALA A 351 26.83 -11.54 18.74
N VAL A 352 25.48 -11.70 18.62
CA VAL A 352 24.50 -11.58 17.50
C VAL A 352 23.32 -10.68 18.04
N THR A 353 22.15 -10.51 17.39
CA THR A 353 20.82 -10.04 17.90
C THR A 353 19.81 -10.00 16.71
N VAL A 354 18.48 -9.90 16.92
CA VAL A 354 17.44 -9.38 15.98
C VAL A 354 16.23 -8.62 16.66
N GLY A 355 16.36 -7.35 17.13
CA GLY A 355 15.34 -6.47 17.80
C GLY A 355 13.95 -6.27 17.14
N LEU A 356 13.11 -5.28 17.59
CA LEU A 356 11.71 -4.79 17.25
C LEU A 356 11.30 -4.21 15.88
N GLY A 357 10.07 -4.46 15.39
CA GLY A 357 9.55 -3.87 14.13
C GLY A 357 8.75 -2.56 14.26
N GLY A 358 8.22 -2.08 13.13
CA GLY A 358 7.45 -0.83 12.97
C GLY A 358 5.94 -0.95 13.24
N GLY A 359 5.25 0.19 13.33
CA GLY A 359 3.89 0.30 13.84
C GLY A 359 2.77 0.13 12.81
N GLY A 360 1.59 -0.30 13.29
CA GLY A 360 0.34 -0.32 12.53
C GLY A 360 -0.38 1.03 12.60
N SER A 361 -1.11 1.38 11.54
CA SER A 361 -1.76 2.69 11.42
C SER A 361 -3.28 2.67 11.65
N GLY A 362 -3.86 3.84 11.94
CA GLY A 362 -5.31 4.01 12.05
C GLY A 362 -6.06 3.80 10.73
N GLY A 363 -7.28 3.26 10.82
CA GLY A 363 -8.23 3.30 9.71
C GLY A 363 -8.84 4.70 9.52
N GLY A 364 -9.39 4.94 8.33
CA GLY A 364 -10.10 6.17 8.02
C GLY A 364 -11.50 6.22 8.64
N ILE A 365 -12.11 7.40 8.59
CA ILE A 365 -13.43 7.69 9.16
C ILE A 365 -14.51 7.65 8.07
N GLY A 366 -15.65 7.02 8.35
CA GLY A 366 -16.89 7.21 7.59
C GLY A 366 -17.53 8.54 7.95
N ASN A 367 -17.99 9.29 6.94
CA ASN A 367 -18.55 10.64 7.11
C ASN A 367 -20.09 10.62 7.20
N SER A 368 -20.72 11.80 7.21
CA SER A 368 -22.18 11.93 7.24
C SER A 368 -22.86 11.27 6.03
N VAL A 369 -24.02 10.66 6.28
CA VAL A 369 -24.83 9.95 5.29
C VAL A 369 -26.28 10.39 5.40
N THR A 370 -26.80 11.03 4.34
CA THR A 370 -28.16 11.59 4.27
C THR A 370 -28.90 11.02 3.05
N GLY A 371 -29.69 9.98 3.27
CA GLY A 371 -30.58 9.41 2.26
C GLY A 371 -32.02 9.92 2.39
N ARG A 372 -32.58 10.52 1.33
CA ARG A 372 -34.00 10.88 1.25
C ARG A 372 -34.74 9.97 0.28
N VAL A 373 -35.52 9.03 0.80
CA VAL A 373 -36.41 8.18 -0.02
C VAL A 373 -37.84 8.71 0.08
N THR A 374 -38.50 8.92 -1.06
CA THR A 374 -39.93 9.30 -1.13
C THR A 374 -40.77 8.42 -2.06
N GLY A 375 -40.15 7.63 -2.94
CA GLY A 375 -40.83 6.54 -3.64
C GLY A 375 -41.01 5.31 -2.73
N THR A 376 -41.80 4.32 -3.17
CA THR A 376 -41.87 3.04 -2.47
C THR A 376 -40.60 2.22 -2.71
N VAL A 377 -40.16 1.47 -1.69
CA VAL A 377 -39.02 0.54 -1.82
C VAL A 377 -39.47 -0.84 -1.39
N SER A 378 -39.35 -1.81 -2.30
CA SER A 378 -39.81 -3.19 -2.13
C SER A 378 -38.68 -4.16 -2.48
N THR A 379 -38.51 -5.20 -1.66
CA THR A 379 -37.49 -6.23 -1.84
C THR A 379 -38.14 -7.60 -1.62
N GLY A 380 -38.25 -8.41 -2.68
CA GLY A 380 -39.03 -9.65 -2.69
C GLY A 380 -38.30 -10.91 -2.24
N GLY A 381 -36.98 -10.97 -2.42
CA GLY A 381 -36.15 -12.15 -2.12
C GLY A 381 -35.66 -12.23 -0.67
N SER A 382 -35.05 -13.37 -0.32
CA SER A 382 -34.37 -13.56 0.96
C SER A 382 -33.18 -12.60 1.12
N ASP A 383 -32.73 -12.40 2.36
CA ASP A 383 -31.47 -11.72 2.72
C ASP A 383 -31.31 -10.31 2.10
N SER A 384 -32.43 -9.69 1.75
CA SER A 384 -32.51 -8.42 1.01
C SER A 384 -32.90 -7.28 1.94
N THR A 385 -32.13 -6.18 1.93
CA THR A 385 -32.40 -5.00 2.76
C THR A 385 -33.10 -3.92 1.94
N ALA A 386 -34.28 -3.47 2.37
CA ALA A 386 -35.03 -2.44 1.65
C ALA A 386 -34.29 -1.10 1.57
N ILE A 387 -33.96 -0.49 2.72
CA ILE A 387 -33.20 0.76 2.79
C ILE A 387 -32.09 0.60 3.83
N LEU A 388 -30.85 0.86 3.43
CA LEU A 388 -29.66 0.84 4.26
C LEU A 388 -28.98 2.21 4.21
N ALA A 389 -28.67 2.78 5.38
CA ALA A 389 -27.86 4.00 5.50
C ALA A 389 -26.81 3.78 6.59
N GLN A 390 -25.52 3.85 6.24
CA GLN A 390 -24.43 3.56 7.18
C GLN A 390 -23.23 4.48 7.00
N SER A 391 -22.77 5.05 8.12
CA SER A 391 -21.42 5.61 8.25
C SER A 391 -20.55 4.58 8.97
N VAL A 392 -19.43 4.19 8.36
CA VAL A 392 -18.58 3.07 8.81
C VAL A 392 -17.12 3.53 8.87
N GLY A 393 -16.50 3.45 10.05
CA GLY A 393 -15.05 3.63 10.20
C GLY A 393 -14.28 2.41 9.71
N GLY A 394 -13.09 2.63 9.17
CA GLY A 394 -12.16 1.57 8.80
C GLY A 394 -11.48 0.96 10.03
N GLY A 395 -11.12 -0.33 9.94
CA GLY A 395 -10.29 -0.98 10.97
C GLY A 395 -8.87 -0.43 10.98
N GLY A 396 -8.20 -0.49 12.15
CA GLY A 396 -6.75 -0.24 12.22
C GLY A 396 -5.92 -1.35 11.58
N GLY A 397 -4.69 -1.03 11.21
CA GLY A 397 -3.67 -2.00 10.83
C GLY A 397 -2.93 -2.56 12.04
N ASN A 398 -2.30 -3.72 11.86
CA ASN A 398 -1.52 -4.40 12.89
C ASN A 398 -0.08 -3.87 12.92
N GLY A 399 0.56 -3.85 14.09
CA GLY A 399 1.99 -3.59 14.18
C GLY A 399 2.84 -4.79 13.74
N GLY A 400 4.08 -4.49 13.36
CA GLY A 400 5.09 -5.46 12.96
C GLY A 400 5.87 -5.94 14.18
N PHE A 401 5.53 -7.14 14.68
CA PHE A 401 6.27 -7.78 15.77
C PHE A 401 7.79 -7.75 15.53
N ASN A 402 8.61 -7.52 16.58
CA ASN A 402 9.95 -8.14 16.78
C ASN A 402 10.56 -7.75 18.18
N VAL A 403 11.67 -8.37 18.67
CA VAL A 403 12.67 -7.92 19.72
C VAL A 403 13.84 -8.94 19.63
N SER A 404 15.01 -8.68 20.25
CA SER A 404 16.10 -9.62 20.61
C SER A 404 17.25 -8.84 21.28
N ALA A 405 18.29 -9.56 21.74
CA ALA A 405 19.67 -9.13 22.05
C ALA A 405 20.63 -10.33 21.78
N SER A 406 21.93 -10.32 22.12
CA SER A 406 22.79 -11.50 22.40
C SER A 406 24.14 -11.05 22.97
N LEU A 407 25.12 -11.96 23.17
CA LEU A 407 26.55 -11.71 23.40
C LEU A 407 27.37 -12.96 22.90
N ALA A 408 28.68 -13.16 23.10
CA ALA A 408 29.36 -14.45 22.77
C ALA A 408 30.78 -14.49 23.38
N GLY A 409 31.55 -15.56 23.16
CA GLY A 409 32.65 -15.93 24.04
C GLY A 409 34.07 -15.63 23.59
N ALA A 410 34.96 -15.60 24.58
CA ALA A 410 36.41 -15.67 24.41
C ALA A 410 37.09 -16.37 25.60
N GLY A 411 38.37 -16.71 25.45
CA GLY A 411 39.14 -17.52 26.40
C GLY A 411 39.41 -16.90 27.77
N VAL A 412 39.09 -15.61 27.98
CA VAL A 412 39.19 -14.94 29.28
C VAL A 412 37.88 -14.22 29.67
N ALA A 413 37.08 -13.70 28.73
CA ALA A 413 35.79 -13.03 29.01
C ALA A 413 34.73 -13.19 27.88
N SER A 414 33.43 -13.23 28.20
CA SER A 414 32.38 -13.84 27.35
C SER A 414 30.95 -13.30 27.58
N GLY A 415 30.00 -13.68 26.71
CA GLY A 415 28.53 -13.74 26.92
C GLY A 415 27.85 -14.73 25.93
N ALA A 416 26.66 -14.51 25.35
CA ALA A 416 25.26 -14.71 25.83
C ALA A 416 24.32 -14.88 24.58
N VAL A 417 22.99 -15.08 24.63
CA VAL A 417 22.10 -15.01 23.44
C VAL A 417 20.73 -14.40 23.81
N SER A 418 19.94 -13.84 22.88
CA SER A 418 18.54 -13.46 23.14
C SER A 418 17.67 -13.35 21.86
N VAL A 419 16.35 -13.49 21.99
CA VAL A 419 15.33 -13.25 20.93
C VAL A 419 14.06 -12.59 21.55
N GLY A 420 13.13 -12.04 20.76
CA GLY A 420 11.80 -11.58 21.22
C GLY A 420 10.89 -11.01 20.11
N LEU A 421 9.75 -10.39 20.47
CA LEU A 421 8.64 -9.98 19.57
C LEU A 421 7.85 -8.75 20.12
N GLY A 422 7.28 -7.91 19.25
CA GLY A 422 6.52 -6.69 19.62
C GLY A 422 6.53 -5.55 18.58
N GLY A 423 5.33 -5.01 18.30
CA GLY A 423 5.02 -3.90 17.40
C GLY A 423 3.51 -3.72 17.33
#